data_AF-A0A392PEZ0-F1
#
_entry.id   AF-A0A392PEZ0-F1
#
_cell.length_a   1.000
_cell.length_b   1.000
_cell.length_c   1.000
_cell.angle_alpha   90.00
_cell.angle_beta   90.00
_cell.angle_gamma   90.00
#
_symmetry.space_group_name_H-M   'P 1'
#
loop_
_entity.id
_entity.type
_entity.pdbx_description
1 polymer ?
#
loop_
_entity_poly.entity_id
_entity_poly.type
_entity_poly.pdbx_seq_one_letter_code
_entity_poly.pdbx_strand_id
1 'polypeptide(L)'
;MYFAITLDRKTAGPIIIACRKGGTSIEDLAEKFPDMIVKVPIDVFEGITDEDAAKVVDGLAPKVADRNQSIEQVKNLYKLFVDSDCTLLEINPMAETADNQLVAADAKLNFDDNAAYRQKEIFKLRDTTQEDPRE
;
A
#
# COMPACT_ATOMS: atom_id res chain seq x y z
N MET A 1 10.22 6.64 2.11
CA MET A 1 8.82 7.11 2.20
C MET A 1 7.97 5.99 2.81
N TYR A 2 6.74 6.28 3.21
CA TYR A 2 5.76 5.28 3.67
C TYR A 2 4.59 5.24 2.69
N PHE A 3 4.12 4.03 2.35
CA PHE A 3 2.96 3.80 1.51
C PHE A 3 2.14 2.65 2.10
N ALA A 4 0.81 2.79 2.14
CA ALA A 4 -0.06 1.68 2.47
C ALA A 4 -1.40 1.76 1.74
N ILE A 5 -2.01 0.61 1.54
CA ILE A 5 -3.41 0.44 1.12
C ILE A 5 -4.10 -0.38 2.20
N THR A 6 -5.23 0.09 2.68
CA THR A 6 -6.04 -0.61 3.67
C THR A 6 -7.53 -0.38 3.42
N LEU A 7 -8.39 -1.21 4.00
CA LEU A 7 -9.84 -1.03 3.92
C LEU A 7 -10.32 -0.06 5.00
N ASP A 8 -10.84 1.10 4.60
CA ASP A 8 -11.39 2.08 5.52
C ASP A 8 -12.89 1.87 5.73
N ARG A 9 -13.28 1.70 7.00
CA ARG A 9 -14.68 1.48 7.38
C ARG A 9 -15.55 2.72 7.19
N LYS A 10 -14.97 3.92 7.18
CA LYS A 10 -15.75 5.17 7.03
C LYS A 10 -16.16 5.39 5.58
N THR A 11 -15.24 5.16 4.65
CA THR A 11 -15.49 5.27 3.21
C THR A 11 -16.01 3.96 2.60
N ALA A 12 -16.02 2.87 3.37
CA ALA A 12 -16.46 1.54 2.95
C ALA A 12 -15.71 1.01 1.71
N GLY A 13 -14.42 1.33 1.61
CA GLY A 13 -13.59 0.96 0.46
C GLY A 13 -12.09 1.10 0.76
N PRO A 14 -11.24 0.82 -0.24
CA PRO A 14 -9.80 1.00 -0.12
C PRO A 14 -9.43 2.47 0.09
N ILE A 15 -8.46 2.72 0.96
CA ILE A 15 -7.81 4.01 1.13
C ILE A 15 -6.31 3.85 0.96
N ILE A 16 -5.70 4.70 0.15
CA ILE A 16 -4.25 4.79 0.01
C ILE A 16 -3.73 5.85 0.99
N ILE A 17 -2.72 5.48 1.76
CA ILE A 17 -2.05 6.36 2.73
C ILE A 17 -0.61 6.51 2.28
N ALA A 18 -0.16 7.74 2.08
CA ALA A 18 1.19 8.06 1.67
C ALA A 18 1.82 9.09 2.60
N CYS A 19 3.11 8.94 2.88
CA CYS A 19 3.89 9.94 3.61
C CYS A 19 5.31 10.03 3.05
N ARG A 20 5.76 11.25 2.79
CA ARG A 20 7.14 11.54 2.37
C ARG A 20 8.20 11.11 3.39
N LYS A 21 7.81 10.89 4.66
CA LYS A 21 8.66 10.31 5.71
C LYS A 21 8.30 8.84 5.92
N GLY A 22 9.31 7.97 6.00
CA GLY A 22 9.15 6.53 6.28
C GLY A 22 10.27 6.02 7.18
N GLY A 23 10.34 4.70 7.38
CA GLY A 23 11.31 4.05 8.27
C GLY A 23 10.92 4.09 9.75
N THR A 24 9.66 4.40 10.06
CA THR A 24 9.06 4.33 11.40
C THR A 24 7.59 3.91 11.25
N SER A 25 6.93 3.57 12.36
CA SER A 25 5.50 3.22 12.38
C SER A 25 4.61 4.35 11.87
N ILE A 26 3.46 4.00 11.27
CA ILE A 26 2.49 4.98 10.78
C ILE A 26 1.80 5.75 11.90
N GLU A 27 1.66 5.13 13.07
CA GLU A 27 1.13 5.75 14.28
C GLU A 27 2.02 6.92 14.73
N ASP A 28 3.34 6.72 14.75
CA ASP A 28 4.32 7.76 15.07
C ASP A 28 4.29 8.90 14.05
N LEU A 29 4.13 8.57 12.76
CA LEU A 29 4.00 9.57 11.70
C LEU A 29 2.72 10.38 11.86
N ALA A 30 1.61 9.74 12.22
CA ALA A 30 0.33 10.40 12.42
C ALA A 30 0.33 11.34 13.64
N GLU A 31 1.07 10.98 14.70
CA GLU A 31 1.21 11.83 15.89
C GLU A 31 2.15 13.02 15.64
N LYS A 32 3.33 12.76 15.05
CA LYS A 32 4.40 13.77 14.94
C LYS A 32 4.33 14.62 13.68
N PHE A 33 3.79 14.07 12.58
CA PHE A 33 3.79 14.69 11.25
C PHE A 33 2.46 14.48 10.51
N PRO A 34 1.30 14.81 11.11
CA PRO A 34 0.00 14.58 10.46
C PRO A 34 -0.12 15.27 9.10
N ASP A 35 0.48 16.47 8.94
CA ASP A 35 0.44 17.25 7.70
C ASP A 35 1.30 16.67 6.56
N MET A 36 2.13 15.65 6.85
CA MET A 36 2.91 14.94 5.84
C MET A 36 2.19 13.71 5.29
N ILE A 37 1.05 13.34 5.88
CA ILE A 37 0.26 12.18 5.49
C ILE A 37 -0.83 12.64 4.51
N VAL A 38 -0.84 12.02 3.34
CA VAL A 38 -1.93 12.14 2.39
C VAL A 38 -2.76 10.86 2.44
N LYS A 39 -4.08 11.02 2.41
CA LYS A 39 -5.05 9.93 2.35
C LYS A 39 -5.90 10.10 1.11
N VAL A 40 -5.94 9.08 0.27
CA VAL A 40 -6.67 9.08 -1.00
C VAL A 40 -7.65 7.89 -0.99
N PRO A 41 -8.93 8.12 -0.64
CA PRO A 41 -9.97 7.11 -0.77
C PRO A 41 -10.17 6.74 -2.24
N ILE A 42 -10.41 5.47 -2.53
CA ILE A 42 -10.63 4.97 -3.89
C ILE A 42 -12.08 4.48 -4.01
N ASP A 43 -12.77 4.93 -5.06
CA ASP A 43 -14.08 4.41 -5.41
C ASP A 43 -13.95 2.99 -5.97
N VAL A 44 -14.70 2.04 -5.42
CA VAL A 44 -14.58 0.62 -5.79
C VAL A 44 -15.20 0.28 -7.15
N PHE A 45 -16.10 1.11 -7.66
CA PHE A 45 -16.73 0.93 -8.96
C PHE A 45 -15.86 1.51 -10.08
N GLU A 46 -15.21 2.65 -9.83
CA GLU A 46 -14.28 3.27 -10.78
C GLU A 46 -12.88 2.63 -10.73
N GLY A 47 -12.43 2.24 -9.54
CA GLY A 47 -11.05 1.83 -9.29
C GLY A 47 -10.11 3.04 -9.16
N ILE A 48 -8.80 2.77 -9.12
CA ILE A 48 -7.80 3.84 -9.03
C ILE A 48 -7.68 4.60 -10.35
N THR A 49 -7.87 5.91 -10.31
CA THR A 49 -7.67 6.80 -11.47
C THR A 49 -6.23 7.32 -11.55
N ASP A 50 -5.85 7.87 -12.70
CA ASP A 50 -4.56 8.57 -12.85
C ASP A 50 -4.47 9.80 -11.92
N GLU A 51 -5.60 10.45 -11.64
CA GLU A 51 -5.66 11.59 -10.72
C GLU A 51 -5.40 11.15 -9.27
N ASP A 52 -5.99 10.03 -8.85
CA ASP A 52 -5.77 9.48 -7.51
C ASP A 52 -4.33 9.03 -7.32
N ALA A 53 -3.79 8.30 -8.30
CA ALA A 53 -2.40 7.88 -8.29
C ALA A 53 -1.44 9.07 -8.30
N ALA A 54 -1.73 10.13 -9.05
CA ALA A 54 -0.97 11.38 -9.03
C ALA A 54 -0.98 12.04 -7.65
N LYS A 55 -2.14 12.15 -6.98
CA LYS A 55 -2.25 12.68 -5.61
C LYS A 55 -1.38 11.90 -4.62
N VAL A 56 -1.35 10.57 -4.75
CA VAL A 56 -0.49 9.70 -3.92
C VAL A 56 0.98 9.98 -4.17
N VAL A 57 1.42 10.05 -5.44
CA VAL A 57 2.81 10.34 -5.79
C VAL A 57 3.24 11.72 -5.29
N ASP A 58 2.36 12.72 -5.42
CA ASP A 58 2.64 14.08 -4.92
C ASP A 58 2.77 14.08 -3.38
N GLY A 59 2.02 13.23 -2.66
CA GLY A 59 2.14 13.02 -1.21
C GLY A 59 3.41 12.28 -0.77
N LEU A 60 3.88 11.34 -1.58
CA LEU A 60 5.18 10.67 -1.40
C LEU A 60 6.34 11.64 -1.65
N ALA A 61 6.16 12.58 -2.57
CA ALA A 61 7.15 13.59 -2.97
C ALA A 61 8.54 13.00 -3.29
N PRO A 62 8.64 12.01 -4.21
CA PRO A 62 9.92 11.48 -4.65
C PRO A 62 10.79 12.59 -5.28
N LYS A 63 12.11 12.49 -5.11
CA LYS A 63 13.06 13.50 -5.57
C LYS A 63 13.73 13.18 -6.91
N VAL A 64 13.93 11.89 -7.18
CA VAL A 64 14.66 11.40 -8.35
C VAL A 64 13.82 10.45 -9.19
N ALA A 65 12.85 9.74 -8.60
CA ALA A 65 12.02 8.80 -9.33
C ALA A 65 11.18 9.51 -10.40
N ASP A 66 11.05 8.88 -11.57
CA ASP A 66 10.22 9.39 -12.64
C ASP A 66 8.74 9.42 -12.20
N ARG A 67 8.06 10.55 -12.42
CA ARG A 67 6.70 10.77 -11.92
C ARG A 67 5.69 9.84 -12.60
N ASN A 68 5.80 9.62 -13.91
CA ASN A 68 4.86 8.79 -14.64
C ASN A 68 5.03 7.32 -14.27
N GLN A 69 6.28 6.85 -14.14
CA GLN A 69 6.57 5.51 -13.62
C GLN A 69 6.08 5.34 -12.19
N SER A 70 6.20 6.36 -11.34
CA SER A 70 5.68 6.32 -9.97
C SER A 70 4.15 6.21 -9.94
N ILE A 71 3.43 6.91 -10.83
CA ILE A 71 1.97 6.80 -10.98
C ILE A 71 1.58 5.37 -11.36
N GLU A 72 2.24 4.81 -12.37
CA GLU A 72 2.01 3.43 -12.80
C GLU A 72 2.35 2.42 -11.68
N GLN A 73 3.40 2.66 -10.91
CA GLN A 73 3.74 1.83 -9.76
C GLN A 73 2.64 1.85 -8.70
N VAL A 74 2.08 3.01 -8.37
CA VAL A 74 0.96 3.12 -7.43
C VAL A 74 -0.27 2.36 -7.94
N LYS A 75 -0.59 2.48 -9.23
CA LYS A 75 -1.69 1.73 -9.87
C LYS A 75 -1.46 0.22 -9.84
N ASN A 76 -0.23 -0.22 -10.08
CA ASN A 76 0.15 -1.63 -10.00
C ASN A 76 0.04 -2.18 -8.56
N LEU A 77 0.39 -1.39 -7.55
CA LEU A 77 0.21 -1.77 -6.14
C LEU A 77 -1.26 -1.85 -5.75
N TYR A 78 -2.10 -0.93 -6.25
CA TYR A 78 -3.55 -1.04 -6.08
C TYR A 78 -4.12 -2.27 -6.79
N LYS A 79 -3.68 -2.54 -8.02
CA LYS A 79 -4.05 -3.76 -8.74
C LYS A 79 -3.66 -5.01 -7.97
N LEU A 80 -2.44 -5.08 -7.43
CA LEU A 80 -1.99 -6.18 -6.57
C LEU A 80 -2.90 -6.36 -5.35
N PHE A 81 -3.24 -5.26 -4.68
CA PHE A 81 -4.13 -5.25 -3.51
C PHE A 81 -5.49 -5.88 -3.84
N VAL A 82 -6.10 -5.48 -4.97
CA VAL A 82 -7.41 -5.99 -5.41
C VAL A 82 -7.31 -7.44 -5.90
N ASP A 83 -6.38 -7.73 -6.81
CA ASP A 83 -6.25 -9.04 -7.45
C ASP A 83 -5.88 -10.15 -6.44
N SER A 84 -5.23 -9.79 -5.33
CA SER A 84 -4.77 -10.72 -4.30
C SER A 84 -5.69 -10.78 -3.08
N ASP A 85 -6.83 -10.08 -3.08
CA ASP A 85 -7.73 -9.96 -1.93
C ASP A 85 -6.99 -9.51 -0.64
N CYS A 86 -6.15 -8.48 -0.76
CA CYS A 86 -5.45 -7.91 0.38
C CYS A 86 -6.42 -7.13 1.29
N THR A 87 -6.19 -7.22 2.60
CA THR A 87 -6.81 -6.33 3.61
C THR A 87 -5.84 -5.23 4.06
N LEU A 88 -4.54 -5.48 3.90
CA LEU A 88 -3.45 -4.52 4.09
C LEU A 88 -2.36 -4.79 3.07
N LEU A 89 -1.84 -3.73 2.47
CA LEU A 89 -0.55 -3.72 1.79
C LEU A 89 0.20 -2.52 2.35
N GLU A 90 1.29 -2.75 3.07
CA GLU A 90 2.15 -1.73 3.63
C GLU A 90 3.55 -1.86 3.03
N ILE A 91 4.14 -0.74 2.61
CA ILE A 91 5.51 -0.64 2.13
C ILE A 91 6.22 0.40 2.98
N ASN A 92 7.19 -0.07 3.77
CA ASN A 92 7.91 0.78 4.71
C ASN A 92 9.36 0.30 4.91
N PRO A 93 10.35 0.87 4.21
CA PRO A 93 10.24 2.06 3.36
C PRO A 93 9.90 1.76 1.89
N MET A 94 9.17 2.68 1.26
CA MET A 94 9.20 2.89 -0.18
C MET A 94 10.45 3.72 -0.52
N ALA A 95 11.29 3.25 -1.44
CA ALA A 95 12.60 3.80 -1.75
C ALA A 95 12.71 4.29 -3.20
N GLU A 96 13.67 5.18 -3.44
CA GLU A 96 14.06 5.62 -4.79
C GLU A 96 15.38 4.96 -5.16
N THR A 97 15.50 4.45 -6.39
CA THR A 97 16.73 3.85 -6.90
C THR A 97 17.54 4.86 -7.72
N ALA A 98 18.82 4.53 -7.96
CA ALA A 98 19.68 5.32 -8.85
C ALA A 98 19.20 5.33 -10.32
N ASP A 99 18.36 4.37 -10.69
CA ASP A 99 17.74 4.25 -12.02
C ASP A 99 16.41 5.04 -12.11
N ASN A 100 16.16 5.97 -11.18
CA ASN A 100 14.97 6.81 -11.11
C ASN A 100 13.66 6.01 -10.98
N GLN A 101 13.67 4.91 -10.23
CA GLN A 101 12.48 4.11 -9.96
C GLN A 101 12.03 4.24 -8.51
N LEU A 102 10.71 4.18 -8.31
CA LEU A 102 10.08 4.05 -7.01
C LEU A 102 9.85 2.56 -6.72
N VAL A 103 10.45 2.03 -5.66
CA VAL A 103 10.45 0.59 -5.35
C VAL A 103 10.06 0.30 -3.90
N ALA A 104 9.46 -0.87 -3.68
CA ALA A 104 9.22 -1.41 -2.34
C ALA A 104 10.51 -2.03 -1.79
N ALA A 105 11.12 -1.43 -0.76
CA ALA A 105 12.30 -2.00 -0.13
C ALA A 105 11.93 -3.08 0.90
N ASP A 106 10.81 -2.88 1.59
CA ASP A 106 10.21 -3.85 2.49
C ASP A 106 8.69 -3.76 2.40
N ALA A 107 8.00 -4.88 2.53
CA ALA A 107 6.55 -4.94 2.38
C ALA A 107 5.91 -5.95 3.34
N LYS A 108 4.75 -5.55 3.87
CA LYS A 108 3.87 -6.38 4.68
C LYS A 108 2.49 -6.41 4.07
N LEU A 109 2.02 -7.62 3.75
CA LEU A 109 0.68 -7.83 3.20
C LEU A 109 -0.13 -8.68 4.17
N ASN A 110 -1.40 -8.31 4.36
CA ASN A 110 -2.40 -9.18 4.97
C ASN A 110 -3.47 -9.49 3.92
N PHE A 111 -4.00 -10.70 3.93
CA PHE A 111 -5.01 -11.19 3.00
C PHE A 111 -6.34 -11.42 3.71
N ASP A 112 -7.45 -11.43 2.95
CA ASP A 112 -8.76 -11.82 3.48
C ASP A 112 -8.87 -13.35 3.53
N ASP A 113 -8.95 -13.91 4.74
CA ASP A 113 -9.14 -15.35 4.94
C ASP A 113 -10.40 -15.89 4.24
N ASN A 114 -11.43 -15.05 4.09
CA ASN A 114 -12.66 -15.45 3.37
C ASN A 114 -12.43 -15.61 1.86
N ALA A 115 -11.34 -15.08 1.31
CA ALA A 115 -10.97 -15.22 -0.09
C ALA A 115 -10.09 -16.47 -0.36
N ALA A 116 -9.76 -17.26 0.66
CA ALA A 116 -8.89 -18.43 0.52
C ALA A 116 -9.33 -19.42 -0.58
N TYR A 117 -10.64 -19.54 -0.81
CA TYR A 117 -11.19 -20.44 -1.83
C TYR A 117 -10.77 -20.06 -3.27
N ARG A 118 -10.51 -18.77 -3.53
CA ARG A 118 -10.08 -18.24 -4.83
C ARG A 118 -8.60 -17.85 -4.88
N GLN A 119 -7.96 -17.61 -3.73
CA GLN A 119 -6.54 -17.25 -3.61
C GLN A 119 -5.62 -18.44 -3.29
N LYS A 120 -5.84 -19.59 -3.95
CA LYS A 120 -5.18 -20.86 -3.58
C LYS A 120 -3.65 -20.79 -3.56
N GLU A 121 -3.04 -20.08 -4.51
CA GLU A 121 -1.57 -20.00 -4.58
C GLU A 121 -0.98 -19.17 -3.44
N ILE A 122 -1.66 -18.10 -2.99
CA ILE A 122 -1.24 -17.30 -1.85
C ILE A 122 -1.35 -18.12 -0.57
N PHE A 123 -2.48 -18.81 -0.35
CA PHE A 123 -2.71 -19.58 0.88
C PHE A 123 -1.83 -20.84 0.97
N LYS A 124 -1.25 -21.33 -0.14
CA LYS A 124 -0.20 -22.36 -0.12
C LYS A 124 1.12 -21.86 0.50
N LEU A 125 1.35 -20.55 0.53
CA LEU A 125 2.54 -19.93 1.13
C LEU A 125 2.39 -19.70 2.64
N ARG A 126 1.24 -20.06 3.23
CA ARG A 126 0.98 -19.92 4.67
C ARG A 126 2.00 -20.73 5.48
N ASP A 127 2.75 -20.05 6.33
CA ASP A 127 3.69 -20.63 7.26
C ASP A 127 3.08 -20.70 8.67
N THR A 128 2.52 -21.86 9.01
CA THR A 128 1.87 -22.08 10.31
C THR A 128 2.83 -22.06 11.50
N THR A 129 4.16 -22.04 11.27
CA THR A 129 5.13 -21.90 12.36
C THR A 129 5.15 -20.51 12.98
N GLN A 130 4.56 -19.52 12.29
CA GLN A 130 4.40 -18.14 12.78
C GLN A 130 3.10 -17.94 13.59
N GLU A 131 2.26 -18.96 13.68
CA GLU A 131 0.94 -18.90 14.30
C GLU A 131 0.95 -19.55 15.69
N ASP A 132 -0.05 -19.24 16.52
CA ASP A 132 -0.23 -19.95 17.78
C ASP A 132 -0.70 -21.38 17.48
N PRO A 133 -0.02 -22.44 17.98
CA PRO A 133 -0.41 -23.82 17.71
C PRO A 133 -1.80 -24.23 18.21
N ARG A 134 -2.48 -23.37 18.97
CA ARG A 134 -3.84 -23.60 19.51
C ARG A 134 -4.95 -23.05 18.61
N GLU A 135 -4.60 -22.22 17.62
CA GLU A 135 -5.51 -21.77 16.55
C GLU A 135 -5.66 -22.87 15.48
#